data_AF-A0AAD9HQF4-F1
#
_entry.id   AF-A0AAD9HQF4-F1
#
_cell.length_a   1.000
_cell.length_b   1.000
_cell.length_c   1.000
_cell.angle_alpha   90.00
_cell.angle_beta   90.00
_cell.angle_gamma   90.00
#
_symmetry.space_group_name_H-M   'P 1'
#
loop_
_entity.id
_entity.type
_entity.pdbx_description
1 polymer ?
#
loop_
_entity_poly.entity_id
_entity_poly.type
_entity_poly.pdbx_seq_one_letter_code
_entity_poly.pdbx_strand_id
1 'polypeptide(L)'
;MSDGLVKLRTRGNYELWKGCLHRFPGLTKQQKSMLFHAPADLATGDEGHARQYKDISRVYSILIDSLDDRVCSGLSAHGKLRHGQKPWELYHILEQYCNPTPSFAVSLIKDLERERIDDFATPMEFAAYVDFIRLCVEGDGYSMALTCILYRSVEESIYEDYGEVHPVTKAMDWTELLDQVRELTHYKKRPAGDSLQSLDQGSGRVNKAIEADAGDNGDEVGV
;
A
#
# COMPACT_ATOMS: atom_id res chain seq x y z
N MET A 1 13.35 20.78 -15.35
CA MET A 1 14.79 20.89 -15.05
C MET A 1 14.95 20.90 -13.53
N SER A 2 15.01 19.69 -12.95
CA SER A 2 15.27 19.41 -11.53
C SER A 2 16.59 18.61 -11.38
N ASP A 3 17.34 18.45 -12.48
CA ASP A 3 18.66 17.84 -12.54
C ASP A 3 19.62 18.61 -11.63
N GLY A 4 19.85 18.10 -10.43
CA GLY A 4 20.71 18.70 -9.43
C GLY A 4 20.12 18.74 -8.02
N LEU A 5 18.83 18.43 -7.86
CA LEU A 5 18.26 18.29 -6.53
C LEU A 5 18.43 16.85 -6.02
N VAL A 6 18.95 16.71 -4.79
CA VAL A 6 19.04 15.41 -4.12
C VAL A 6 17.61 14.88 -3.91
N LYS A 7 17.39 13.61 -4.25
CA LYS A 7 16.11 12.94 -4.00
C LYS A 7 15.98 12.53 -2.54
N LEU A 8 14.88 12.87 -1.88
CA LEU A 8 14.55 12.33 -0.55
C LEU A 8 14.18 10.87 -0.70
N ARG A 9 14.91 9.99 -0.01
CA ARG A 9 14.75 8.54 -0.10
C ARG A 9 14.41 7.91 1.24
N THR A 10 15.06 8.38 2.29
CA THR A 10 14.94 7.84 3.65
C THR A 10 15.17 8.94 4.66
N ARG A 11 14.90 8.64 5.93
CA ARG A 11 15.40 9.42 7.07
C ARG A 11 16.91 9.67 7.00
N GLY A 12 17.68 8.67 6.55
CA GLY A 12 19.15 8.74 6.49
C GLY A 12 19.69 9.86 5.59
N ASN A 13 18.92 10.32 4.59
CA ASN A 13 19.34 11.44 3.74
C ASN A 13 18.50 12.71 3.89
N TYR A 14 17.63 12.77 4.90
CA TYR A 14 16.73 13.90 5.15
C TYR A 14 17.49 15.23 5.31
N GLU A 15 18.50 15.28 6.19
CA GLU A 15 19.25 16.52 6.44
C GLU A 15 20.01 17.02 5.21
N LEU A 16 20.53 16.10 4.39
CA LEU A 16 21.15 16.44 3.11
C LEU A 16 20.12 17.02 2.14
N TRP A 17 18.96 16.36 1.98
CA TRP A 17 17.86 16.82 1.15
C TRP A 17 17.35 18.20 1.58
N LYS A 18 17.11 18.41 2.87
CA LYS A 18 16.69 19.69 3.46
C LYS A 18 17.72 20.79 3.18
N GLY A 19 19.00 20.49 3.38
CA GLY A 19 20.10 21.41 3.06
C GLY A 19 20.21 21.76 1.56
N CYS A 20 19.88 20.82 0.68
CA CYS A 20 19.82 21.04 -0.77
C CYS A 20 18.63 21.94 -1.15
N LEU A 21 17.45 21.72 -0.58
CA LEU A 21 16.28 22.58 -0.80
C LEU A 21 16.53 24.02 -0.36
N HIS A 22 17.10 24.23 0.82
CA HIS A 22 17.45 25.56 1.31
C HIS A 22 18.42 26.31 0.37
N ARG A 23 19.39 25.58 -0.19
CA ARG A 23 20.41 26.15 -1.08
C ARG A 23 20.04 26.11 -2.56
N PHE A 24 18.86 25.59 -2.91
CA PHE A 24 18.48 25.40 -4.30
C PHE A 24 18.48 26.76 -5.04
N PRO A 25 19.27 26.90 -6.12
CA PRO A 25 19.42 28.18 -6.83
C PRO A 25 18.16 28.52 -7.65
N GLY A 26 17.33 27.53 -7.96
CA GLY A 26 16.10 27.70 -8.75
C GLY A 26 14.93 28.36 -8.01
N LEU A 27 15.11 28.76 -6.74
CA LEU A 27 14.09 29.44 -5.92
C LEU A 27 14.56 30.80 -5.43
N THR A 28 13.67 31.78 -5.51
CA THR A 28 13.88 33.10 -4.90
C THR A 28 13.83 33.01 -3.37
N LYS A 29 14.28 34.05 -2.66
CA LYS A 29 14.20 34.11 -1.19
C LYS A 29 12.75 33.95 -0.68
N GLN A 30 11.79 34.57 -1.38
CA GLN A 30 10.37 34.47 -1.04
C GLN A 30 9.85 33.04 -1.26
N GLN A 31 10.15 32.43 -2.40
CA GLN A 31 9.74 31.05 -2.69
C GLN A 31 10.37 30.05 -1.72
N LYS A 32 11.62 30.28 -1.27
CA LYS A 32 12.24 29.47 -0.22
C LYS A 32 11.50 29.60 1.11
N SER A 33 11.01 30.78 1.46
CA SER A 33 10.17 30.96 2.65
C SER A 33 8.87 30.16 2.56
N MET A 34 8.28 30.04 1.36
CA MET A 34 7.04 29.27 1.13
C MET A 34 7.21 27.77 1.34
N LEU A 35 8.44 27.23 1.39
CA LEU A 35 8.68 25.83 1.76
C LEU A 35 8.36 25.56 3.23
N PHE A 36 8.53 26.54 4.12
CA PHE A 36 8.49 26.34 5.56
C PHE A 36 7.31 27.05 6.22
N HIS A 37 6.75 28.06 5.55
CA HIS A 37 5.74 28.94 6.12
C HIS A 37 4.68 29.30 5.09
N ALA A 38 3.45 29.49 5.56
CA ALA A 38 2.43 30.16 4.79
C ALA A 38 2.93 31.57 4.41
N PRO A 39 2.82 31.98 3.15
CA PRO A 39 3.19 33.34 2.76
C PRO A 39 2.30 34.33 3.50
N ALA A 40 2.88 35.42 4.02
CA ALA A 40 2.09 36.57 4.42
C ALA A 40 1.25 37.00 3.20
N ASP A 41 -0.04 37.28 3.41
CA ASP A 41 -0.95 37.60 2.32
C ASP A 41 -0.64 39.00 1.79
N LEU A 42 0.27 39.03 0.81
CA LEU A 42 0.81 40.24 0.20
C LEU A 42 0.25 40.45 -1.22
N ALA A 43 -0.57 39.52 -1.71
CA ALA A 43 -1.19 39.63 -3.01
C ALA A 43 -2.33 40.65 -2.95
N THR A 44 -2.23 41.69 -3.78
CA THR A 44 -3.29 42.68 -3.96
C THR A 44 -3.74 42.66 -5.43
N GLY A 45 -5.04 42.51 -5.64
CA GLY A 45 -5.63 42.41 -6.97
C GLY A 45 -5.33 41.09 -7.70
N ASP A 46 -6.01 40.88 -8.83
CA ASP A 46 -5.98 39.61 -9.58
C ASP A 46 -4.58 39.21 -10.05
N GLU A 47 -3.76 40.18 -10.49
CA GLU A 47 -2.38 39.92 -10.92
C GLU A 47 -1.48 39.46 -9.76
N GLY A 48 -1.69 40.03 -8.57
CA GLY A 48 -0.97 39.64 -7.35
C GLY A 48 -1.30 38.20 -6.96
N HIS A 49 -2.58 37.85 -6.97
CA HIS A 49 -3.04 36.50 -6.66
C HIS A 49 -2.55 35.48 -7.69
N ALA A 50 -2.59 35.81 -8.98
CA ALA A 50 -2.08 34.94 -10.05
C ALA A 50 -0.58 34.66 -9.90
N ARG A 51 0.22 35.69 -9.57
CA ARG A 51 1.66 35.52 -9.30
C ARG A 51 1.91 34.65 -8.08
N GLN A 52 1.21 34.89 -6.97
CA GLN A 52 1.35 34.10 -5.74
C GLN A 52 0.97 32.63 -5.97
N TYR A 53 -0.09 32.37 -6.71
CA TYR A 53 -0.48 31.01 -7.10
C TYR A 53 0.63 30.33 -7.91
N LYS A 54 1.19 31.02 -8.91
CA LYS A 54 2.30 30.50 -9.72
C LYS A 54 3.53 30.17 -8.86
N ASP A 55 3.85 31.00 -7.88
CA ASP A 55 4.95 30.75 -6.96
C ASP A 55 4.69 29.53 -6.07
N ILE A 56 3.49 29.43 -5.48
CA ILE A 56 3.09 28.27 -4.66
C ILE A 56 3.16 26.98 -5.48
N SER A 57 2.59 26.97 -6.69
CA SER A 57 2.63 25.81 -7.58
C SER A 57 4.05 25.42 -7.94
N ARG A 58 4.92 26.39 -8.26
CA ARG A 58 6.32 26.13 -8.58
C ARG A 58 7.08 25.50 -7.41
N VAL A 59 6.89 26.03 -6.20
CA VAL A 59 7.54 25.49 -4.99
C VAL A 59 7.02 24.08 -4.70
N TYR A 60 5.72 23.84 -4.85
CA TYR A 60 5.12 22.52 -4.69
C TYR A 60 5.70 21.51 -5.69
N SER A 61 5.80 21.88 -6.98
CA SER A 61 6.41 21.03 -8.00
C SER A 61 7.86 20.68 -7.67
N ILE A 62 8.65 21.63 -7.17
CA ILE A 62 10.03 21.34 -6.76
C ILE A 62 10.08 20.36 -5.58
N LEU A 63 9.16 20.49 -4.61
CA LEU A 63 9.06 19.53 -3.51
C LEU A 63 8.71 18.14 -4.04
N ILE A 64 7.69 17.99 -4.88
CA ILE A 64 7.31 16.69 -5.45
C ILE A 64 8.44 16.10 -6.30
N ASP A 65 9.04 16.90 -7.17
CA ASP A 65 10.18 16.49 -8.00
C ASP A 65 11.41 16.14 -7.15
N SER A 66 11.46 16.55 -5.88
CA SER A 66 12.52 16.19 -4.95
C SER A 66 12.35 14.84 -4.28
N LEU A 67 11.20 14.18 -4.43
CA LEU A 67 10.91 12.91 -3.79
C LEU A 67 11.33 11.76 -4.68
N ASP A 68 11.88 10.71 -4.07
CA ASP A 68 12.04 9.41 -4.72
C ASP A 68 10.68 8.74 -4.90
N ASP A 69 10.55 7.88 -5.91
CA ASP A 69 9.27 7.24 -6.27
C ASP A 69 8.70 6.41 -5.11
N ARG A 70 9.57 5.83 -4.27
CA ARG A 70 9.14 5.09 -3.07
C ARG A 70 8.52 6.02 -2.02
N VAL A 71 9.09 7.21 -1.82
CA VAL A 71 8.55 8.21 -0.90
C VAL A 71 7.22 8.76 -1.43
N CYS A 72 7.15 9.06 -2.73
CA CYS A 72 5.89 9.48 -3.37
C CYS A 72 4.78 8.44 -3.20
N SER A 73 5.07 7.18 -3.54
CA SER A 73 4.11 6.08 -3.44
C SER A 73 3.67 5.84 -1.99
N GLY A 74 4.62 5.89 -1.07
CA GLY A 74 4.38 5.80 0.37
C GLY A 74 3.46 6.89 0.90
N LEU A 75 3.75 8.16 0.59
CA LEU A 75 2.90 9.28 1.01
C LEU A 75 1.49 9.19 0.41
N SER A 76 1.38 8.69 -0.82
CA SER A 76 0.08 8.44 -1.45
C SER A 76 -0.71 7.36 -0.69
N ALA A 77 -0.09 6.22 -0.41
CA ALA A 77 -0.70 5.11 0.32
C ALA A 77 -1.10 5.49 1.76
N HIS A 78 -0.37 6.44 2.38
CA HIS A 78 -0.71 7.02 3.69
C HIS A 78 -1.75 8.15 3.62
N GLY A 79 -2.30 8.46 2.43
CA GLY A 79 -3.29 9.53 2.23
C GLY A 79 -2.76 10.93 2.53
N LYS A 80 -1.44 11.14 2.40
CA LYS A 80 -0.75 12.38 2.74
C LYS A 80 -0.53 13.32 1.56
N LEU A 81 -0.63 12.83 0.32
CA LEU A 81 -0.67 13.66 -0.88
C LEU A 81 -2.12 14.02 -1.20
N ARG A 82 -2.43 15.32 -1.22
CA ARG A 82 -3.80 15.83 -1.44
C ARG A 82 -3.85 16.90 -2.51
N HIS A 83 -4.96 16.96 -3.25
CA HIS A 83 -5.17 18.02 -4.22
C HIS A 83 -5.24 19.39 -3.51
N GLY A 84 -4.55 20.39 -4.05
CA GLY A 84 -4.52 21.75 -3.50
C GLY A 84 -3.67 21.92 -2.24
N GLN A 85 -2.96 20.86 -1.81
CA GLN A 85 -2.01 20.90 -0.71
C GLN A 85 -0.94 21.96 -0.94
N LYS A 86 -0.55 22.63 0.14
CA LYS A 86 0.44 23.70 0.10
C LYS A 86 1.86 23.17 0.33
N PRO A 87 2.89 23.84 -0.19
CA PRO A 87 4.27 23.39 -0.06
C PRO A 87 4.71 23.16 1.40
N TRP A 88 4.39 24.09 2.30
CA TRP A 88 4.75 23.97 3.71
C TRP A 88 4.04 22.82 4.43
N GLU A 89 2.81 22.49 4.03
CA GLU A 89 2.08 21.34 4.58
C GLU A 89 2.78 20.04 4.19
N LEU A 90 3.14 19.90 2.90
CA LEU A 90 3.89 18.74 2.42
C LEU A 90 5.27 18.67 3.09
N TYR A 91 5.97 19.80 3.21
CA TYR A 91 7.25 19.86 3.89
C TYR A 91 7.16 19.39 5.35
N HIS A 92 6.15 19.83 6.10
CA HIS A 92 5.96 19.39 7.49
C HIS A 92 5.64 17.90 7.59
N ILE A 93 4.88 17.35 6.66
CA ILE A 93 4.65 15.90 6.59
C ILE A 93 5.98 15.18 6.37
N LEU A 94 6.79 15.61 5.41
CA LEU A 94 8.10 15.02 5.13
C LEU A 94 9.03 15.10 6.34
N GLU A 95 9.03 16.23 7.05
CA GLU A 95 9.80 16.40 8.29
C GLU A 95 9.34 15.43 9.38
N GLN A 96 8.03 15.28 9.58
CA GLN A 96 7.48 14.39 10.59
C GLN A 96 7.79 12.91 10.31
N TYR A 97 7.75 12.49 9.05
CA TYR A 97 8.00 11.11 8.64
C TYR A 97 9.49 10.79 8.52
N CYS A 98 10.30 11.70 7.97
CA CYS A 98 11.72 11.47 7.77
C CYS A 98 12.59 11.91 8.96
N ASN A 99 12.01 12.58 9.95
CA ASN A 99 12.66 12.86 11.24
C ASN A 99 11.66 12.65 12.39
N PRO A 100 11.17 11.42 12.59
CA PRO A 100 10.09 11.14 13.52
C PRO A 100 10.56 11.28 14.97
N THR A 101 9.67 11.79 15.83
CA THR A 101 9.86 11.63 17.28
C THR A 101 9.69 10.16 17.66
N PRO A 102 10.24 9.69 18.79
CA PRO A 102 10.04 8.32 19.25
C PRO A 102 8.55 7.95 19.41
N SER A 103 7.72 8.89 19.89
CA SER A 103 6.28 8.67 20.02
C SER A 103 5.59 8.49 18.66
N PHE A 104 6.01 9.25 17.65
CA PHE A 104 5.47 9.13 16.30
C PHE A 104 5.93 7.84 15.60
N ALA A 105 7.19 7.44 15.78
CA ALA A 105 7.68 6.16 15.29
C ALA A 105 6.86 4.99 15.88
N VAL A 106 6.57 5.02 17.18
CA VAL A 106 5.71 4.02 17.83
C VAL A 106 4.28 4.06 17.29
N SER A 107 3.71 5.23 16.99
CA SER A 107 2.37 5.28 16.39
C SER A 107 2.35 4.67 14.99
N LEU A 108 3.37 4.93 14.16
CA LEU A 108 3.47 4.31 12.83
C LEU A 108 3.52 2.78 12.90
N ILE A 109 4.24 2.23 13.88
CA ILE A 109 4.31 0.78 14.11
C ILE A 109 2.94 0.24 14.55
N LYS A 110 2.25 0.92 15.46
CA LYS A 110 0.92 0.52 15.93
C LYS A 110 -0.15 0.62 14.86
N ASP A 111 -0.04 1.60 13.97
CA ASP A 111 -0.97 1.74 12.84
C ASP A 111 -0.75 0.55 11.91
N LEU A 112 0.50 0.22 11.57
CA LEU A 112 0.84 -0.97 10.77
C LEU A 112 0.31 -2.28 11.36
N GLU A 113 0.32 -2.45 12.68
CA GLU A 113 -0.24 -3.64 13.36
C GLU A 113 -1.75 -3.82 13.15
N ARG A 114 -2.48 -2.77 12.75
CA ARG A 114 -3.93 -2.80 12.54
C ARG A 114 -4.32 -2.96 11.09
N GLU A 115 -3.43 -2.63 10.18
CA GLU A 115 -3.68 -2.64 8.74
C GLU A 115 -3.56 -4.06 8.18
N ARG A 116 -4.51 -4.44 7.31
CA ARG A 116 -4.50 -5.68 6.54
C ARG A 116 -4.29 -5.37 5.06
N ILE A 117 -3.85 -6.35 4.28
CA ILE A 117 -3.69 -6.18 2.82
C ILE A 117 -5.04 -5.78 2.17
N ASP A 118 -6.14 -6.36 2.66
CA ASP A 118 -7.50 -6.12 2.14
C ASP A 118 -8.09 -4.73 2.49
N ASP A 119 -7.45 -3.98 3.39
CA ASP A 119 -7.84 -2.60 3.70
C ASP A 119 -7.40 -1.61 2.62
N PHE A 120 -6.56 -2.06 1.67
CA PHE A 120 -5.98 -1.25 0.60
C PHE A 120 -6.62 -1.59 -0.75
N ALA A 121 -6.60 -0.64 -1.69
CA ALA A 121 -7.19 -0.89 -3.01
C ALA A 121 -6.40 -1.94 -3.80
N THR A 122 -5.10 -2.07 -3.54
CA THR A 122 -4.24 -3.09 -4.14
C THR A 122 -3.15 -3.55 -3.16
N PRO A 123 -2.64 -4.80 -3.31
CA PRO A 123 -1.45 -5.24 -2.58
C PRO A 123 -0.22 -4.35 -2.81
N MET A 124 -0.11 -3.72 -3.98
CA MET A 124 0.95 -2.74 -4.27
C MET A 124 0.86 -1.50 -3.39
N GLU A 125 -0.35 -1.03 -3.10
CA GLU A 125 -0.58 0.11 -2.23
C GLU A 125 -0.24 -0.23 -0.78
N PHE A 126 -0.64 -1.42 -0.30
CA PHE A 126 -0.20 -1.94 1.00
C PHE A 126 1.34 -2.06 1.07
N ALA A 127 1.98 -2.66 0.06
CA ALA A 127 3.44 -2.77 0.01
C ALA A 127 4.11 -1.39 0.09
N ALA A 128 3.58 -0.38 -0.61
CA ALA A 128 4.08 0.99 -0.54
C ALA A 128 3.87 1.63 0.85
N TYR A 129 2.72 1.38 1.48
CA TYR A 129 2.42 1.82 2.84
C TYR A 129 3.45 1.29 3.85
N VAL A 130 3.73 -0.01 3.79
CA VAL A 130 4.67 -0.72 4.65
C VAL A 130 6.10 -0.26 4.41
N ASP A 131 6.54 -0.23 3.13
CA ASP A 131 7.87 0.22 2.75
C ASP A 131 8.14 1.62 3.29
N PHE A 132 7.16 2.51 3.17
CA PHE A 132 7.31 3.88 3.63
C PHE A 132 7.53 3.99 5.14
N ILE A 133 6.80 3.23 5.95
CA ILE A 133 7.02 3.17 7.40
C ILE A 133 8.46 2.74 7.69
N ARG A 134 8.96 1.69 7.02
CA ARG A 134 10.37 1.27 7.18
C ARG A 134 11.33 2.42 6.89
N LEU A 135 11.18 3.12 5.76
CA LEU A 135 12.07 4.24 5.40
C LEU A 135 12.10 5.37 6.45
N CYS A 136 11.04 5.46 7.27
CA CYS A 136 10.89 6.44 8.34
C CYS A 136 11.54 6.01 9.66
N VAL A 137 11.49 4.71 10.01
CA VAL A 137 11.94 4.20 11.32
C VAL A 137 13.23 3.35 11.27
N GLU A 138 13.74 3.03 10.07
CA GLU A 138 14.96 2.27 9.89
C GLU A 138 16.17 3.01 10.49
N GLY A 139 16.88 2.34 11.39
CA GLY A 139 18.00 2.90 12.17
C GLY A 139 17.79 2.92 13.69
N ASP A 140 16.54 2.90 14.17
CA ASP A 140 16.22 2.96 15.60
C ASP A 140 16.10 1.57 16.28
N GLY A 141 16.64 0.51 15.65
CA GLY A 141 16.54 -0.87 16.17
C GLY A 141 15.17 -1.55 15.96
N TYR A 142 14.20 -0.86 15.35
CA TYR A 142 12.86 -1.42 15.06
C TYR A 142 12.81 -2.39 13.88
N SER A 143 13.93 -2.64 13.21
CA SER A 143 13.98 -3.47 11.99
C SER A 143 13.36 -4.86 12.19
N MET A 144 13.64 -5.53 13.31
CA MET A 144 13.08 -6.85 13.59
C MET A 144 11.58 -6.80 13.92
N ALA A 145 11.14 -5.77 14.64
CA ALA A 145 9.73 -5.58 14.98
C ALA A 145 8.89 -5.36 13.71
N LEU A 146 9.36 -4.51 12.80
CA LEU A 146 8.70 -4.27 11.51
C LEU A 146 8.62 -5.55 10.69
N THR A 147 9.72 -6.31 10.57
CA THR A 147 9.72 -7.59 9.84
C THR A 147 8.73 -8.58 10.45
N CYS A 148 8.62 -8.65 11.78
CA CYS A 148 7.63 -9.50 12.44
C CYS A 148 6.19 -9.06 12.19
N ILE A 149 5.93 -7.74 12.16
CA ILE A 149 4.59 -7.21 11.88
C ILE A 149 4.22 -7.49 10.42
N LEU A 150 5.11 -7.20 9.47
CA LEU A 150 4.91 -7.51 8.05
C LEU A 150 4.66 -9.00 7.83
N TYR A 151 5.45 -9.87 8.48
CA TYR A 151 5.22 -11.33 8.45
C TYR A 151 3.81 -11.70 8.89
N ARG A 152 3.31 -11.14 10.00
CA ARG A 152 1.95 -11.45 10.49
C ARG A 152 0.87 -10.95 9.55
N SER A 153 1.00 -9.73 9.04
CA SER A 153 0.02 -9.16 8.09
C SER A 153 -0.08 -10.02 6.82
N VAL A 154 1.05 -10.56 6.34
CA VAL A 154 1.09 -11.48 5.20
C VAL A 154 0.49 -12.84 5.56
N GLU A 155 0.88 -13.42 6.71
CA GLU A 155 0.34 -14.71 7.19
C GLU A 155 -1.19 -14.65 7.32
N GLU A 156 -1.75 -13.64 8.00
CA GLU A 156 -3.19 -13.49 8.19
C GLU A 156 -3.96 -13.30 6.87
N SER A 157 -3.38 -12.57 5.90
CA SER A 157 -4.03 -12.32 4.61
C SER A 157 -3.99 -13.52 3.65
N ILE A 158 -2.94 -14.36 3.73
CA ILE A 158 -2.81 -15.59 2.92
C ILE A 158 -3.84 -16.64 3.37
N TYR A 159 -4.13 -16.72 4.66
CA TYR A 159 -5.08 -17.72 5.20
C TYR A 159 -6.55 -17.41 4.87
N GLU A 160 -6.91 -16.14 4.62
CA GLU A 160 -8.32 -15.73 4.46
C GLU A 160 -8.80 -15.69 2.99
N ASP A 161 -7.96 -15.32 1.99
CA ASP A 161 -8.48 -15.07 0.62
C ASP A 161 -7.58 -15.54 -0.56
N TYR A 162 -6.31 -15.91 -0.33
CA TYR A 162 -5.34 -16.20 -1.40
C TYR A 162 -4.70 -17.59 -1.22
N GLY A 163 -5.29 -18.62 -1.84
CA GLY A 163 -4.81 -20.00 -1.76
C GLY A 163 -3.34 -20.19 -2.18
N GLU A 164 -2.68 -21.17 -1.53
CA GLU A 164 -1.28 -21.63 -1.70
C GLU A 164 -0.28 -20.57 -2.19
N VAL A 165 -0.05 -19.55 -1.36
CA VAL A 165 1.21 -18.81 -1.38
C VAL A 165 2.26 -19.63 -0.62
N HIS A 166 3.50 -19.69 -1.13
CA HIS A 166 4.58 -20.45 -0.50
C HIS A 166 4.68 -20.09 0.99
N PRO A 167 4.81 -21.09 1.90
CA PRO A 167 4.84 -20.83 3.33
C PRO A 167 5.98 -19.87 3.64
N VAL A 168 5.61 -18.69 4.13
CA VAL A 168 6.55 -17.67 4.57
C VAL A 168 7.36 -18.29 5.70
N THR A 169 8.66 -18.51 5.49
CA THR A 169 9.51 -19.09 6.53
C THR A 169 10.08 -18.00 7.42
N LYS A 170 10.30 -18.30 8.71
CA LYS A 170 10.93 -17.40 9.72
C LYS A 170 12.30 -16.82 9.31
N ALA A 171 12.88 -17.28 8.20
CA ALA A 171 14.20 -16.89 7.69
C ALA A 171 14.13 -15.90 6.50
N MET A 172 12.95 -15.50 6.03
CA MET A 172 12.82 -14.58 4.89
C MET A 172 13.34 -13.17 5.20
N ASP A 173 14.12 -12.64 4.27
CA ASP A 173 14.50 -11.23 4.25
C ASP A 173 13.26 -10.37 3.95
N TRP A 174 13.22 -9.15 4.51
CA TRP A 174 12.14 -8.17 4.29
C TRP A 174 11.84 -7.94 2.81
N THR A 175 12.90 -7.90 1.99
CA THR A 175 12.79 -7.72 0.55
C THR A 175 11.94 -8.81 -0.09
N GLU A 176 12.18 -10.06 0.32
CA GLU A 176 11.47 -11.24 -0.17
C GLU A 176 10.00 -11.24 0.28
N LEU A 177 9.73 -10.81 1.53
CA LEU A 177 8.36 -10.65 2.05
C LEU A 177 7.56 -9.65 1.22
N LEU A 178 8.16 -8.50 0.89
CA LEU A 178 7.49 -7.49 0.09
C LEU A 178 7.28 -7.93 -1.35
N ASP A 179 8.24 -8.64 -1.95
CA ASP A 179 8.08 -9.13 -3.31
C ASP A 179 6.92 -10.13 -3.40
N GLN A 180 6.74 -11.00 -2.40
CA GLN A 180 5.57 -11.88 -2.33
C GLN A 180 4.25 -11.11 -2.22
N VAL A 181 4.19 -10.05 -1.39
CA VAL A 181 3.01 -9.18 -1.32
C VAL A 181 2.69 -8.55 -2.67
N ARG A 182 3.71 -8.09 -3.40
CA ARG A 182 3.53 -7.50 -4.75
C ARG A 182 3.00 -8.54 -5.73
N GLU A 183 3.44 -9.80 -5.62
CA GLU A 183 2.99 -10.92 -6.45
C GLU A 183 1.53 -11.36 -6.18
N LEU A 184 0.93 -11.01 -5.03
CA LEU A 184 -0.48 -11.28 -4.74
C LEU A 184 -1.43 -10.62 -5.76
N THR A 185 -1.00 -9.56 -6.43
CA THR A 185 -1.76 -8.92 -7.53
C THR A 185 -2.08 -9.87 -8.68
N HIS A 186 -1.31 -10.96 -8.86
CA HIS A 186 -1.51 -11.93 -9.93
C HIS A 186 -2.49 -13.06 -9.57
N TYR A 187 -2.89 -13.18 -8.30
CA TYR A 187 -3.83 -14.21 -7.87
C TYR A 187 -5.27 -13.68 -7.98
N LYS A 188 -5.96 -14.12 -9.04
CA LYS A 188 -7.40 -13.87 -9.18
C LYS A 188 -8.13 -14.46 -7.97
N LYS A 189 -8.81 -13.59 -7.22
CA LYS A 189 -9.82 -13.95 -6.21
C LYS A 189 -10.74 -15.02 -6.82
N ARG A 190 -10.71 -16.25 -6.29
CA ARG A 190 -11.60 -17.32 -6.74
C ARG A 190 -13.04 -16.85 -6.43
N PRO A 191 -13.96 -16.80 -7.41
CA PRO A 191 -15.33 -16.41 -7.11
C PRO A 191 -15.92 -17.41 -6.12
N ALA A 192 -16.45 -16.89 -5.01
CA ALA A 192 -17.11 -17.68 -4.00
C ALA A 192 -18.40 -18.29 -4.57
N GLY A 193 -18.41 -19.61 -4.68
CA GLY A 193 -19.62 -20.44 -4.64
C GLY A 193 -20.43 -20.55 -5.93
N ASP A 194 -20.25 -21.66 -6.64
CA ASP A 194 -21.38 -22.53 -6.95
C ASP A 194 -21.30 -23.72 -5.98
N SER A 195 -21.99 -23.58 -4.85
CA SER A 195 -22.35 -24.71 -4.00
C SER A 195 -23.81 -24.55 -3.64
N LEU A 196 -24.67 -25.11 -4.49
CA LEU A 196 -26.02 -25.47 -4.12
C LEU A 196 -26.33 -26.91 -4.58
N GLN A 197 -26.47 -27.77 -3.57
CA GLN A 197 -27.43 -28.87 -3.44
C GLN A 197 -27.34 -30.07 -4.40
N SER A 198 -27.03 -31.25 -3.85
CA SER A 198 -28.09 -32.10 -3.32
C SER A 198 -27.54 -33.14 -2.33
N LEU A 199 -28.11 -33.14 -1.14
CA LEU A 199 -28.05 -34.22 -0.17
C LEU A 199 -28.98 -35.35 -0.62
N ASP A 200 -28.56 -36.57 -0.29
CA ASP A 200 -29.38 -37.74 0.07
C ASP A 200 -29.79 -38.73 -1.05
N GLN A 201 -29.19 -39.93 -1.07
CA GLN A 201 -29.77 -41.19 -0.51
C GLN A 201 -29.05 -42.48 -0.98
N GLY A 202 -28.84 -43.40 -0.02
CA GLY A 202 -28.71 -44.87 -0.22
C GLY A 202 -27.28 -45.41 -0.45
N SER A 203 -26.54 -45.91 0.55
CA SER A 203 -26.72 -47.17 1.30
C SER A 203 -26.87 -48.44 0.44
N GLY A 204 -25.83 -49.29 0.42
CA GLY A 204 -25.99 -50.75 0.42
C GLY A 204 -25.55 -51.58 -0.81
N ARG A 205 -24.41 -52.27 -0.66
CA ARG A 205 -24.10 -53.65 -1.10
C ARG A 205 -24.22 -54.09 -2.58
N VAL A 206 -23.04 -54.35 -3.17
CA VAL A 206 -22.49 -55.68 -3.56
C VAL A 206 -23.38 -56.69 -4.33
N ASN A 207 -22.83 -57.10 -5.49
CA ASN A 207 -22.89 -58.38 -6.23
C ASN A 207 -23.78 -58.57 -7.48
N LYS A 208 -23.08 -58.69 -8.61
CA LYS A 208 -22.94 -59.90 -9.48
C LYS A 208 -24.20 -60.44 -10.20
N ALA A 209 -24.14 -60.33 -11.54
CA ALA A 209 -24.53 -61.26 -12.61
C ALA A 209 -25.76 -62.18 -12.43
N ILE A 210 -26.64 -62.21 -13.44
CA ILE A 210 -26.88 -63.36 -14.36
C ILE A 210 -28.08 -63.06 -15.29
N GLU A 211 -27.83 -63.36 -16.56
CA GLU A 211 -28.65 -63.78 -17.72
C GLU A 211 -30.18 -63.92 -17.65
N ALA A 212 -30.76 -63.72 -18.86
CA ALA A 212 -31.85 -64.49 -19.50
C ALA A 212 -33.26 -64.42 -18.85
N ASP A 213 -34.39 -64.59 -19.52
CA ASP A 213 -34.86 -64.70 -20.90
C ASP A 213 -36.39 -64.92 -20.76
N ALA A 214 -37.14 -64.66 -21.82
CA ALA A 214 -38.47 -65.20 -22.15
C ALA A 214 -39.73 -64.89 -21.31
N GLY A 215 -40.82 -64.65 -22.05
CA GLY A 215 -42.17 -65.14 -21.74
C GLY A 215 -43.15 -64.04 -21.31
N ASP A 216 -44.05 -63.50 -22.15
CA ASP A 216 -45.17 -64.12 -22.88
C ASP A 216 -46.48 -64.23 -22.06
N ASN A 217 -47.52 -63.66 -22.69
CA ASN A 217 -48.97 -63.94 -22.64
C ASN A 217 -49.92 -63.47 -21.51
N GLY A 218 -51.09 -63.01 -22.01
CA GLY A 218 -52.43 -63.16 -21.43
C GLY A 218 -53.04 -61.86 -20.89
N ASP A 219 -54.00 -61.24 -21.59
CA ASP A 219 -55.47 -61.45 -21.46
C ASP A 219 -56.02 -60.95 -20.11
N GLU A 220 -57.17 -60.27 -19.92
CA GLU A 220 -58.39 -60.02 -20.70
C GLU A 220 -59.22 -58.94 -19.95
N VAL A 221 -60.00 -58.15 -20.70
CA VAL A 221 -61.43 -57.75 -20.49
C VAL A 221 -61.96 -57.17 -19.16
N GLY A 222 -62.71 -56.07 -19.30
CA GLY A 222 -63.93 -55.71 -18.54
C GLY A 222 -63.75 -54.48 -17.63
N VAL A 223 -64.55 -53.41 -17.65
CA VAL A 223 -65.92 -53.10 -18.11
C VAL A 223 -65.96 -51.62 -18.50
#